data_AF-A0A4Y2PUJ8-F1
#
_entry.id   AF-A0A4Y2PUJ8-F1
#
_cell.length_a   1.000
_cell.length_b   1.000
_cell.length_c   1.000
_cell.angle_alpha   90.00
_cell.angle_beta   90.00
_cell.angle_gamma   90.00
#
_symmetry.space_group_name_H-M   'P 1'
#
loop_
_entity.id
_entity.type
_entity.pdbx_description
1 polymer ?
#
loop_
_entity_poly.entity_id
_entity_poly.type
_entity_poly.pdbx_seq_one_letter_code
_entity_poly.pdbx_strand_id
1 'polypeptide(L)'
;MVSIAKEFIRAERMGDWQAHLNCVNEMIPYFHASGHFPYAKSAHLYLEDMLQLENLIDTSVFKRFIQGFLTVRRSAKFSCGTPTDMIIEQSLMKSMQAEEVQEEIFDAIYEKYVHYVHRHFGHNGIIVFDGYSDYTKNTKIAEQHRRTTKISSSSDVLFDRFMTVPTNRQQFLANTHNKSGFISILSEELKTADIFVKQANNDADVSS
;
A
#
# COMPACT_ATOMS: atom_id res chain seq x y z
N MET A 1 -13.45 26.62 -3.12
CA MET A 1 -13.44 25.17 -2.81
C MET A 1 -13.47 24.29 -4.07
N VAL A 2 -14.51 24.32 -4.91
CA VAL A 2 -14.59 23.42 -6.10
C VAL A 2 -13.46 23.64 -7.12
N SER A 3 -13.03 24.89 -7.33
CA SER A 3 -11.87 25.22 -8.16
C SER A 3 -10.57 24.64 -7.59
N ILE A 4 -10.34 24.84 -6.29
CA ILE A 4 -9.17 24.35 -5.55
C ILE A 4 -9.12 22.82 -5.58
N ALA A 5 -10.26 22.14 -5.39
CA ALA A 5 -10.33 20.69 -5.46
C ALA A 5 -10.01 20.14 -6.87
N LYS A 6 -10.46 20.83 -7.93
CA LYS A 6 -10.11 20.47 -9.32
C LYS A 6 -8.63 20.64 -9.59
N GLU A 7 -8.03 21.73 -9.10
CA GLU A 7 -6.61 22.00 -9.29
C GLU A 7 -5.75 21.04 -8.47
N PHE A 8 -6.18 20.68 -7.26
CA PHE A 8 -5.56 19.64 -6.44
C PHE A 8 -5.50 18.29 -7.17
N ILE A 9 -6.63 17.84 -7.73
CA ILE A 9 -6.70 16.59 -8.50
C ILE A 9 -5.80 16.67 -9.74
N ARG A 10 -5.73 17.83 -10.39
CA ARG A 10 -4.85 18.04 -11.54
C ARG A 10 -3.38 17.95 -11.12
N ALA A 11 -2.99 18.63 -10.04
CA ALA A 11 -1.62 18.66 -9.53
C ALA A 11 -1.13 17.24 -9.19
N GLU A 12 -1.94 16.48 -8.46
CA GLU A 12 -1.73 15.06 -8.14
C GLU A 12 -1.52 14.21 -9.41
N ARG A 13 -2.40 14.37 -10.41
CA ARG A 13 -2.33 13.60 -11.68
C ARG A 13 -1.16 14.01 -12.57
N MET A 14 -0.67 15.24 -12.44
CA MET A 14 0.46 15.74 -13.20
C MET A 14 1.79 15.47 -12.50
N GLY A 15 1.77 15.14 -11.21
CA GLY A 15 2.96 15.10 -10.37
C GLY A 15 3.53 16.49 -10.09
N ASP A 16 2.70 17.53 -10.16
CA ASP A 16 3.10 18.91 -9.88
C ASP A 16 3.05 19.17 -8.38
N TRP A 17 4.19 18.94 -7.73
CA TRP A 17 4.29 19.00 -6.29
C TRP A 17 4.06 20.41 -5.73
N GLN A 18 4.53 21.45 -6.43
CA GLN A 18 4.36 22.82 -5.96
C GLN A 18 2.88 23.24 -6.03
N ALA A 19 2.19 22.91 -7.13
CA ALA A 19 0.76 23.16 -7.26
C ALA A 19 -0.06 22.39 -6.22
N HIS A 20 0.37 21.17 -5.88
CA HIS A 20 -0.25 20.35 -4.84
C HIS A 20 -0.17 21.03 -3.46
N LEU A 21 1.02 21.45 -3.03
CA LEU A 21 1.20 22.13 -1.74
C LEU A 21 0.43 23.46 -1.67
N ASN A 22 0.40 24.21 -2.77
CA ASN A 22 -0.39 25.44 -2.86
C ASN A 22 -1.89 25.15 -2.65
N CYS A 23 -2.41 24.08 -3.28
CA CYS A 23 -3.80 23.67 -3.10
C CYS A 23 -4.10 23.26 -1.65
N VAL A 24 -3.22 22.51 -0.99
CA VAL A 24 -3.38 22.14 0.43
C VAL A 24 -3.43 23.38 1.32
N ASN A 25 -2.53 24.33 1.10
CA ASN A 25 -2.51 25.60 1.83
C ASN A 25 -3.82 26.40 1.65
N GLU A 26 -4.35 26.45 0.42
CA GLU A 26 -5.63 27.12 0.14
C GLU A 26 -6.86 26.39 0.71
N MET A 27 -6.76 25.08 0.99
CA MET A 27 -7.85 24.30 1.59
C MET A 27 -7.97 24.50 3.11
N ILE A 28 -6.87 24.85 3.80
CA ILE A 28 -6.82 25.00 5.27
C ILE A 28 -7.90 25.95 5.83
N PRO A 29 -8.09 27.18 5.29
CA PRO A 29 -9.13 28.08 5.79
C PRO A 29 -10.54 27.50 5.70
N TYR A 30 -10.80 26.63 4.70
CA TYR A 30 -12.09 25.97 4.56
C TYR A 30 -12.30 24.88 5.60
N PHE A 31 -11.26 24.12 5.96
CA PHE A 31 -11.35 23.14 7.05
C PHE A 31 -11.63 23.80 8.39
N HIS A 32 -11.03 24.97 8.65
CA HIS A 32 -11.37 25.79 9.82
C HIS A 32 -12.81 26.27 9.78
N ALA A 33 -13.24 26.86 8.65
CA ALA A 33 -14.58 27.41 8.50
C ALA A 33 -15.70 26.35 8.59
N SER A 34 -15.43 25.11 8.20
CA SER A 34 -16.38 23.99 8.29
C SER A 34 -16.34 23.24 9.63
N GLY A 35 -15.52 23.67 10.59
CA GLY A 35 -15.35 22.99 11.88
C GLY A 35 -14.57 21.67 11.82
N HIS A 36 -13.89 21.39 10.70
CA HIS A 36 -13.05 20.21 10.52
C HIS A 36 -11.64 20.44 11.07
N PHE A 37 -11.55 20.81 12.35
CA PHE A 37 -10.28 21.15 13.01
C PHE A 37 -9.22 20.04 12.98
N PRO A 38 -9.55 18.73 13.10
CA PRO A 38 -8.56 17.68 12.93
C PRO A 38 -7.92 17.69 11.53
N TYR A 39 -8.71 17.90 10.48
CA TYR A 39 -8.21 17.98 9.11
C TYR A 39 -7.36 19.23 8.88
N ALA A 40 -7.77 20.37 9.46
CA ALA A 40 -6.96 21.59 9.40
C ALA A 40 -5.60 21.38 10.09
N LYS A 41 -5.58 20.78 11.28
CA LYS A 41 -4.34 20.47 12.01
C LYS A 41 -3.44 19.51 11.23
N SER A 42 -4.01 18.43 10.70
CA SER A 42 -3.25 17.47 9.88
C SER A 42 -2.72 18.10 8.59
N ALA A 43 -3.49 18.96 7.94
CA ALA A 43 -3.06 19.69 6.73
C ALA A 43 -1.91 20.66 7.03
N HIS A 44 -1.93 21.34 8.18
CA HIS A 44 -0.83 22.19 8.64
C HIS A 44 0.46 21.39 8.87
N LEU A 45 0.39 20.30 9.64
CA LEU A 45 1.54 19.44 9.91
C LEU A 45 2.12 18.86 8.62
N TYR A 46 1.25 18.36 7.73
CA TYR A 46 1.64 17.87 6.43
C TYR A 46 2.35 18.94 5.59
N LEU A 47 1.80 20.16 5.52
CA LEU A 47 2.42 21.24 4.74
C LEU A 47 3.80 21.61 5.28
N GLU A 48 3.96 21.66 6.60
CA GLU A 48 5.24 21.94 7.25
C GLU A 48 6.27 20.84 6.97
N ASP A 49 5.89 19.57 7.16
CA ASP A 49 6.75 18.42 6.88
C ASP A 49 7.18 18.37 5.41
N MET A 50 6.25 18.64 4.48
CA MET A 50 6.52 18.61 3.05
C MET A 50 7.39 19.78 2.56
N LEU A 51 7.37 20.92 3.25
CA LEU A 51 8.27 22.05 2.97
C LEU A 51 9.70 21.79 3.53
N GLN A 52 9.81 21.03 4.61
CA GLN A 52 11.10 20.64 5.19
C GLN A 52 11.70 19.39 4.56
N LEU A 53 10.95 18.71 3.68
CA LEU A 53 11.31 17.43 3.07
C LEU A 53 12.69 17.47 2.38
N GLU A 54 13.07 18.59 1.75
CA GLU A 54 14.39 18.76 1.11
C GLU A 54 15.57 18.53 2.08
N ASN A 55 15.39 18.84 3.36
CA ASN A 55 16.43 18.71 4.39
C ASN A 55 16.43 17.32 5.06
N LEU A 56 15.38 16.52 4.85
CA LEU A 56 15.16 15.24 5.53
C LEU A 56 15.57 14.04 4.67
N ILE A 57 15.51 14.16 3.35
CA ILE A 57 15.82 13.07 2.42
C ILE A 57 17.02 13.38 1.52
N ASP A 58 17.64 12.33 0.98
CA ASP A 58 18.75 12.46 0.05
C ASP A 58 18.38 13.32 -1.16
N THR A 59 19.26 14.26 -1.53
CA THR A 59 19.03 15.26 -2.57
C THR A 59 18.69 14.64 -3.93
N SER A 60 19.20 13.44 -4.23
CA SER A 60 18.90 12.74 -5.48
C SER A 60 17.48 12.19 -5.53
N VAL A 61 16.94 11.78 -4.38
CA VAL A 61 15.57 11.28 -4.22
C VAL A 61 14.58 12.44 -4.24
N PHE A 62 14.89 13.54 -3.52
CA PHE A 62 14.08 14.76 -3.55
C PHE A 62 13.96 15.34 -4.97
N LYS A 63 15.07 15.36 -5.72
CA LYS A 63 15.05 15.84 -7.11
C LYS A 63 14.15 15.01 -8.01
N ARG A 64 14.14 13.68 -7.85
CA ARG A 64 13.21 12.79 -8.58
C ARG A 64 11.77 12.98 -8.13
N PHE A 65 11.56 13.20 -6.83
CA PHE A 65 10.24 13.45 -6.26
C PHE A 65 9.59 14.73 -6.85
N ILE A 66 10.32 15.85 -6.86
CA ILE A 66 9.85 17.12 -7.44
C ILE A 66 9.67 17.04 -8.97
N GLN A 67 10.41 16.16 -9.66
CA GLN A 67 10.28 15.95 -11.10
C GLN A 67 9.03 15.13 -11.51
N GLY A 68 8.13 14.82 -10.58
CA GLY A 68 6.86 14.16 -10.88
C GLY A 68 6.94 12.65 -11.03
N PHE A 69 8.04 12.02 -10.59
CA PHE A 69 8.19 10.56 -10.57
C PHE A 69 7.32 9.86 -9.50
N LEU A 70 6.56 10.62 -8.71
CA LEU A 70 5.56 10.08 -7.77
C LEU A 70 4.38 9.39 -8.49
N THR A 71 4.13 9.80 -9.73
CA THR A 71 2.93 9.45 -10.47
C THR A 71 3.27 8.59 -11.68
N VAL A 72 2.91 7.30 -11.63
CA VAL A 72 3.18 6.34 -12.71
C VAL A 72 2.18 6.54 -13.84
N ARG A 73 2.68 6.77 -15.07
CA ARG A 73 1.87 7.00 -16.27
C ARG A 73 1.85 5.74 -17.14
N ARG A 74 0.66 5.15 -17.35
CA ARG A 74 0.49 3.99 -18.25
C ARG A 74 0.37 4.37 -19.74
N SER A 75 0.22 5.65 -20.08
CA SER A 75 0.21 6.15 -21.46
C SER A 75 0.69 7.60 -21.56
N ALA A 76 0.99 8.09 -22.76
CA ALA A 76 1.39 9.48 -23.01
C ALA A 76 0.24 10.51 -22.97
N LYS A 77 -0.99 10.12 -22.59
CA LYS A 77 -2.15 11.02 -22.55
C LYS A 77 -2.11 11.96 -21.34
N PHE A 78 -2.55 13.20 -21.55
CA PHE A 78 -2.69 14.21 -20.49
C PHE A 78 -3.63 13.69 -19.38
N SER A 79 -3.26 13.85 -18.09
CA SER A 79 -4.05 13.48 -16.90
C SER A 79 -4.25 11.99 -16.56
N CYS A 80 -3.38 11.08 -17.02
CA CYS A 80 -3.44 9.65 -16.67
C CYS A 80 -2.48 9.21 -15.54
N GLY A 81 -2.01 10.15 -14.73
CA GLY A 81 -1.13 9.84 -13.62
C GLY A 81 -1.92 9.19 -12.47
N THR A 82 -1.53 7.97 -12.10
CA THR A 82 -2.05 7.28 -10.92
C THR A 82 -0.95 7.31 -9.85
N PRO A 83 -1.23 7.75 -8.61
CA PRO A 83 -0.29 7.60 -7.50
C PRO A 83 0.15 6.14 -7.39
N THR A 84 1.43 5.93 -7.09
CA THR A 84 2.04 4.59 -7.08
C THR A 84 1.32 3.63 -6.11
N ASP A 85 0.84 4.14 -4.98
CA ASP A 85 0.06 3.41 -3.97
C ASP A 85 -1.29 2.90 -4.53
N MET A 86 -2.02 3.76 -5.25
CA MET A 86 -3.30 3.41 -5.88
C MET A 86 -3.13 2.39 -7.02
N ILE A 87 -1.97 2.36 -7.70
CA ILE A 87 -1.67 1.27 -8.64
C ILE A 87 -1.49 -0.04 -7.91
N ILE A 88 -0.73 -0.08 -6.82
CA ILE A 88 -0.46 -1.32 -6.07
C ILE A 88 -1.75 -1.91 -5.52
N GLU A 89 -2.62 -1.10 -4.90
CA GLU A 89 -3.94 -1.56 -4.44
C GLU A 89 -4.84 -2.01 -5.60
N GLN A 90 -5.03 -1.19 -6.64
CA GLN A 90 -5.99 -1.49 -7.71
C GLN A 90 -5.51 -2.54 -8.71
N SER A 91 -4.20 -2.74 -8.90
CA SER A 91 -3.68 -3.76 -9.81
C SER A 91 -3.37 -5.08 -9.13
N LEU A 92 -2.83 -5.06 -7.92
CA LEU A 92 -2.35 -6.28 -7.24
C LEU A 92 -3.42 -6.86 -6.31
N MET A 93 -4.08 -6.02 -5.50
CA MET A 93 -5.08 -6.51 -4.55
C MET A 93 -6.42 -6.84 -5.24
N LYS A 94 -6.74 -6.18 -6.35
CA LYS A 94 -7.98 -6.43 -7.10
C LYS A 94 -7.88 -7.64 -8.04
N SER A 95 -6.71 -7.94 -8.60
CA SER A 95 -6.51 -9.18 -9.38
C SER A 95 -6.61 -10.43 -8.51
N MET A 96 -6.40 -10.31 -7.20
CA MET A 96 -6.68 -11.39 -6.24
C MET A 96 -8.17 -11.54 -5.91
N GLN A 97 -9.00 -10.54 -6.25
CA GLN A 97 -10.44 -10.47 -5.94
C GLN A 97 -11.35 -10.72 -7.15
N ALA A 98 -10.80 -10.73 -8.37
CA ALA A 98 -11.56 -11.08 -9.57
C ALA A 98 -11.52 -12.61 -9.76
N GLU A 99 -12.56 -13.29 -9.29
CA GLU A 99 -12.83 -14.67 -9.65
C GLU A 99 -13.33 -14.74 -11.10
N GLU A 100 -12.51 -15.29 -11.99
CA GLU A 100 -12.93 -16.48 -12.71
C GLU A 100 -12.51 -17.68 -11.85
N VAL A 101 -13.44 -18.62 -11.68
CA VAL A 101 -13.29 -19.84 -10.88
C VAL A 101 -12.19 -20.71 -11.50
N GLN A 102 -10.98 -20.58 -10.98
CA GLN A 102 -9.94 -21.56 -11.21
C GLN A 102 -9.50 -22.06 -9.83
N GLU A 103 -9.75 -23.34 -9.57
CA GLU A 103 -9.26 -24.07 -8.39
C GLU A 103 -7.74 -24.10 -8.45
N GLU A 104 -7.12 -23.00 -8.04
CA GLU A 104 -5.67 -22.90 -7.93
C GLU A 104 -5.24 -23.38 -6.55
N ILE A 105 -4.21 -24.21 -6.53
CA ILE A 105 -3.52 -24.61 -5.31
C ILE A 105 -2.60 -23.47 -4.84
N PHE A 106 -2.28 -23.45 -3.55
CA PHE A 106 -1.41 -22.43 -2.98
C PHE A 106 -0.04 -22.36 -3.67
N ASP A 107 0.51 -23.49 -4.08
CA ASP A 107 1.77 -23.60 -4.81
C ASP A 107 1.79 -22.74 -6.09
N ALA A 108 0.74 -22.86 -6.92
CA ALA A 108 0.60 -22.07 -8.14
C ALA A 108 0.47 -20.56 -7.84
N ILE A 109 -0.09 -20.19 -6.68
CA ILE A 109 -0.12 -18.80 -6.23
C ILE A 109 1.28 -18.33 -5.86
N TYR A 110 2.04 -19.12 -5.09
CA TYR A 110 3.39 -18.75 -4.70
C TYR A 110 4.32 -18.58 -5.90
N GLU A 111 4.24 -19.47 -6.90
CA GLU A 111 4.98 -19.34 -8.16
C GLU A 111 4.66 -18.03 -8.89
N LYS A 112 3.37 -17.65 -8.95
CA LYS A 112 2.95 -16.37 -9.54
C LYS A 112 3.55 -15.17 -8.82
N TYR A 113 3.63 -15.22 -7.49
CA TYR A 113 4.28 -14.18 -6.69
C TYR A 113 5.77 -14.09 -6.99
N VAL A 114 6.49 -15.22 -6.98
CA VAL A 114 7.92 -15.28 -7.31
C VAL A 114 8.17 -14.71 -8.72
N HIS A 115 7.39 -15.17 -9.71
CA HIS A 115 7.49 -14.70 -11.08
C HIS A 115 7.25 -13.19 -11.20
N TYR A 116 6.22 -12.68 -10.52
CA TYR A 116 5.91 -11.26 -10.49
C TYR A 116 7.08 -10.45 -9.91
N VAL A 117 7.66 -10.91 -8.80
CA VAL A 117 8.75 -10.22 -8.13
C VAL A 117 9.99 -10.14 -9.03
N HIS A 118 10.39 -11.26 -9.61
CA HIS A 118 11.52 -11.27 -10.55
C HIS A 118 11.27 -10.36 -11.75
N ARG A 119 10.07 -10.41 -12.33
CA ARG A 119 9.74 -9.62 -13.52
C ARG A 119 9.75 -8.11 -13.26
N HIS A 120 9.31 -7.68 -12.08
CA HIS A 120 9.10 -6.27 -11.78
C HIS A 120 10.23 -5.63 -10.96
N PHE A 121 10.91 -6.39 -10.10
CA PHE A 121 11.94 -5.87 -9.20
C PHE A 121 13.33 -6.46 -9.46
N GLY A 122 13.43 -7.52 -10.28
CA GLY A 122 14.70 -8.20 -10.58
C GLY A 122 15.30 -8.92 -9.37
N HIS A 123 16.56 -9.33 -9.48
CA HIS A 123 17.27 -10.12 -8.45
C HIS A 123 17.74 -9.30 -7.23
N ASN A 124 17.67 -7.96 -7.30
CA ASN A 124 18.16 -7.08 -6.23
C ASN A 124 17.04 -6.51 -5.34
N GLY A 125 15.80 -6.96 -5.55
CA GLY A 125 14.65 -6.54 -4.74
C GLY A 125 14.69 -7.15 -3.35
N ILE A 126 14.44 -6.33 -2.31
CA ILE A 126 14.21 -6.80 -0.95
C ILE A 126 12.71 -6.69 -0.67
N ILE A 127 12.08 -7.80 -0.30
CA ILE A 127 10.70 -7.83 0.14
C ILE A 127 10.67 -7.77 1.66
N VAL A 128 9.95 -6.78 2.20
CA VAL A 128 9.72 -6.65 3.64
C VAL A 128 8.26 -6.99 3.92
N PHE A 129 8.03 -8.13 4.57
CA PHE A 129 6.71 -8.49 5.07
C PHE A 129 6.41 -7.81 6.40
N ASP A 130 5.14 -7.56 6.63
CA ASP A 130 4.64 -6.97 7.87
C ASP A 130 4.81 -7.91 9.07
N GLY A 131 5.05 -7.31 10.23
CA GLY A 131 5.14 -7.99 11.51
C GLY A 131 3.78 -8.14 12.16
N TYR A 132 3.41 -9.37 12.51
CA TYR A 132 2.17 -9.67 13.22
C TYR A 132 2.40 -9.98 14.71
N SER A 133 3.57 -9.61 15.26
CA SER A 133 3.86 -9.75 16.68
C SER A 133 3.37 -8.54 17.45
N ASP A 134 2.52 -8.78 18.45
CA ASP A 134 1.95 -7.79 19.37
C ASP A 134 0.85 -6.85 18.83
N TYR A 135 -0.36 -7.38 18.86
CA TYR A 135 -1.66 -6.70 18.77
C TYR A 135 -1.88 -5.60 19.83
N THR A 136 -0.97 -5.39 20.78
CA THR A 136 -1.10 -4.37 21.82
C THR A 136 -0.41 -3.04 21.47
N LYS A 137 0.39 -2.99 20.39
CA LYS A 137 1.27 -1.83 20.10
C LYS A 137 1.09 -1.19 18.72
N ASN A 138 0.15 -1.66 17.90
CA ASN A 138 -0.01 -1.13 16.53
C ASN A 138 -1.15 -0.10 16.46
N THR A 139 -0.90 1.09 15.86
CA THR A 139 -1.90 2.15 15.66
C THR A 139 -3.04 1.74 14.71
N LYS A 140 -2.85 0.61 14.00
CA LYS A 140 -3.82 0.01 13.07
C LYS A 140 -4.90 -0.87 13.73
N ILE A 141 -4.91 -1.05 15.06
CA ILE A 141 -5.90 -1.90 15.77
C ILE A 141 -7.34 -1.49 15.45
N ALA A 142 -7.67 -0.20 15.44
CA ALA A 142 -9.04 0.26 15.18
C ALA A 142 -9.51 -0.04 13.75
N GLU A 143 -8.62 0.13 12.75
CA GLU A 143 -8.93 -0.18 11.36
C GLU A 143 -8.99 -1.68 11.11
N GLN A 144 -8.11 -2.46 11.75
CA GLN A 144 -8.16 -3.91 11.73
C GLN A 144 -9.47 -4.41 12.36
N HIS A 145 -9.83 -3.93 13.56
CA HIS A 145 -11.06 -4.32 14.24
C HIS A 145 -12.31 -3.99 13.43
N ARG A 146 -12.33 -2.83 12.73
CA ARG A 146 -13.40 -2.44 11.80
C ARG A 146 -13.51 -3.38 10.58
N ARG A 147 -12.40 -3.92 10.09
CA ARG A 147 -12.37 -4.89 8.97
C ARG A 147 -12.75 -6.30 9.43
N THR A 148 -12.26 -6.75 10.58
CA THR A 148 -12.56 -8.09 11.13
C THR A 148 -13.99 -8.21 11.63
N THR A 149 -14.62 -7.15 12.15
CA THR A 149 -16.04 -7.18 12.56
C THR A 149 -17.03 -7.28 11.39
N LYS A 150 -16.59 -6.98 10.15
CA LYS A 150 -17.42 -7.11 8.94
C LYS A 150 -17.36 -8.48 8.27
N ILE A 151 -16.35 -9.29 8.58
CA ILE A 151 -16.11 -10.60 7.97
C ILE A 151 -16.34 -11.63 9.07
N SER A 152 -17.35 -12.48 8.90
CA SER A 152 -17.69 -13.56 9.82
C SER A 152 -16.43 -14.30 10.27
N SER A 153 -16.33 -14.64 11.57
CA SER A 153 -15.19 -15.34 12.17
C SER A 153 -14.70 -16.47 11.28
N SER A 154 -13.55 -16.28 10.62
CA SER A 154 -12.93 -17.33 9.81
C SER A 154 -12.23 -18.29 10.76
N SER A 155 -12.51 -19.58 10.61
CA SER A 155 -11.77 -20.63 11.32
C SER A 155 -10.29 -20.59 10.95
N ASP A 156 -9.44 -21.00 11.89
CA ASP A 156 -8.06 -21.31 11.59
C ASP A 156 -8.03 -22.49 10.63
N VAL A 157 -7.39 -22.29 9.49
CA VAL A 157 -7.25 -23.30 8.45
C VAL A 157 -5.82 -23.82 8.55
N LEU A 158 -5.69 -25.12 8.77
CA LEU A 158 -4.43 -25.82 8.55
C LEU A 158 -4.34 -26.07 7.04
N PHE A 159 -3.47 -25.34 6.36
CA PHE A 159 -3.29 -25.48 4.91
C PHE A 159 -1.85 -25.84 4.54
N ASP A 160 -1.73 -26.61 3.47
CA ASP A 160 -0.47 -27.03 2.85
C ASP A 160 -0.37 -26.48 1.42
N ARG A 161 0.85 -26.43 0.86
CA ARG A 161 1.15 -25.90 -0.48
C ARG A 161 0.28 -26.52 -1.57
N PHE A 162 -0.04 -27.80 -1.43
CA PHE A 162 -0.83 -28.57 -2.40
C PHE A 162 -2.34 -28.46 -2.21
N MET A 163 -2.82 -27.72 -1.20
CA MET A 163 -4.25 -27.52 -0.98
C MET A 163 -4.82 -26.48 -1.92
N THR A 164 -6.06 -26.71 -2.35
CA THR A 164 -6.83 -25.73 -3.12
C THR A 164 -7.15 -24.52 -2.25
N VAL A 165 -7.01 -23.34 -2.85
CA VAL A 165 -7.24 -22.09 -2.14
C VAL A 165 -8.74 -21.96 -1.85
N PRO A 166 -9.15 -21.65 -0.61
CA PRO A 166 -10.56 -21.52 -0.28
C PRO A 166 -11.21 -20.45 -1.17
N THR A 167 -12.42 -20.73 -1.64
CA THR A 167 -13.22 -19.81 -2.47
C THR A 167 -13.39 -18.44 -1.79
N ASN A 168 -13.54 -18.42 -0.46
CA ASN A 168 -13.54 -17.16 0.29
C ASN A 168 -12.13 -16.70 0.73
N ARG A 169 -11.31 -16.30 -0.25
CA ARG A 169 -9.92 -15.82 -0.04
C ARG A 169 -9.84 -14.61 0.89
N GLN A 170 -10.82 -13.70 0.82
CA GLN A 170 -10.88 -12.52 1.68
C GLN A 170 -11.07 -12.91 3.14
N GLN A 171 -11.96 -13.86 3.41
CA GLN A 171 -12.19 -14.36 4.76
C GLN A 171 -10.97 -15.11 5.30
N PHE A 172 -10.32 -15.91 4.46
CA PHE A 172 -9.07 -16.59 4.81
C PHE A 172 -7.97 -15.60 5.21
N LEU A 173 -7.70 -14.58 4.39
CA LEU A 173 -6.65 -13.58 4.67
C LEU A 173 -7.02 -12.57 5.77
N ALA A 174 -8.30 -12.46 6.13
CA ALA A 174 -8.75 -11.64 7.26
C ALA A 174 -8.41 -12.28 8.61
N ASN A 175 -8.23 -13.61 8.66
CA ASN A 175 -7.74 -14.30 9.85
C ASN A 175 -6.23 -14.12 9.97
N THR A 176 -5.78 -13.60 11.12
CA THR A 176 -4.38 -13.31 11.39
C THR A 176 -3.49 -14.56 11.39
N HIS A 177 -3.98 -15.69 11.91
CA HIS A 177 -3.25 -16.97 11.92
C HIS A 177 -3.10 -17.55 10.52
N ASN A 178 -4.16 -17.51 9.72
CA ASN A 178 -4.11 -17.96 8.32
C ASN A 178 -3.17 -17.07 7.49
N LYS A 179 -3.26 -15.75 7.68
CA LYS A 179 -2.40 -14.77 7.01
C LYS A 179 -0.93 -14.93 7.40
N SER A 180 -0.63 -15.14 8.68
CA SER A 180 0.74 -15.34 9.15
C SER A 180 1.34 -16.64 8.60
N GLY A 181 0.58 -17.75 8.61
CA GLY A 181 0.99 -19.00 7.97
C GLY A 181 1.26 -18.84 6.49
N PHE A 182 0.42 -18.06 5.79
CA PHE A 182 0.52 -17.89 4.34
C PHE A 182 1.79 -17.11 3.98
N ILE A 183 2.06 -16.04 4.73
CA ILE A 183 3.27 -15.22 4.59
C ILE A 183 4.52 -16.02 4.94
N SER A 184 4.45 -16.90 5.95
CA SER A 184 5.58 -17.76 6.32
C SER A 184 6.01 -18.64 5.13
N ILE A 185 5.06 -19.33 4.50
CA ILE A 185 5.35 -20.20 3.35
C ILE A 185 5.82 -19.38 2.15
N LEU A 186 5.12 -18.28 1.82
CA LEU A 186 5.54 -17.39 0.72
C LEU A 186 6.96 -16.84 0.91
N SER A 187 7.33 -16.51 2.15
CA SER A 187 8.68 -16.04 2.49
C SER A 187 9.74 -17.10 2.21
N GLU A 188 9.46 -18.37 2.47
CA GLU A 188 10.35 -19.48 2.12
C GLU A 188 10.48 -19.67 0.60
N GLU A 189 9.38 -19.58 -0.15
CA GLU A 189 9.38 -19.71 -1.61
C GLU A 189 10.19 -18.57 -2.27
N LEU A 190 10.01 -17.34 -1.81
CA LEU A 190 10.78 -16.19 -2.29
C LEU A 190 12.28 -16.35 -1.99
N LYS A 191 12.65 -16.79 -0.78
CA LYS A 191 14.06 -17.06 -0.43
C LYS A 191 14.67 -18.17 -1.29
N THR A 192 13.90 -19.21 -1.60
CA THR A 192 14.34 -20.31 -2.48
C THR A 192 14.58 -19.82 -3.91
N ALA A 193 13.85 -18.79 -4.33
CA ALA A 193 14.03 -18.11 -5.62
C ALA A 193 15.14 -17.03 -5.61
N ASP A 194 16.02 -17.02 -4.61
CA ASP A 194 17.11 -16.04 -4.46
C ASP A 194 16.62 -14.59 -4.32
N ILE A 195 15.44 -14.41 -3.70
CA ILE A 195 14.89 -13.09 -3.36
C ILE A 195 15.15 -12.82 -1.88
N PHE A 196 15.69 -11.64 -1.56
CA PHE A 196 15.92 -11.23 -0.18
C PHE A 196 14.59 -10.89 0.50
N VAL A 197 14.28 -11.61 1.58
CA VAL A 197 13.06 -11.37 2.38
C VAL A 197 13.42 -11.00 3.82
N LYS A 198 12.82 -9.92 4.31
CA LYS A 198 12.80 -9.54 5.73
C LYS A 198 11.37 -9.53 6.25
N GLN A 199 11.20 -9.76 7.53
CA GLN A 199 9.92 -9.56 8.21
C GLN A 199 10.11 -8.50 9.29
N ALA A 200 9.24 -7.49 9.29
CA ALA A 200 9.23 -6.44 10.30
C ALA A 200 8.70 -6.97 11.63
N ASN A 201 8.98 -6.27 12.73
CA ASN A 201 8.42 -6.61 14.05
C ASN A 201 6.97 -6.12 14.21
N ASN A 202 6.69 -4.94 13.67
CA ASN A 202 5.36 -4.33 13.61
C ASN A 202 5.14 -3.90 12.15
N ASP A 203 4.83 -2.64 11.90
CA ASP A 203 4.63 -2.10 10.54
C ASP A 203 5.92 -2.09 9.69
N ALA A 204 5.85 -2.71 8.50
CA ALA A 204 6.90 -2.61 7.49
C ALA A 204 7.19 -1.16 7.06
N ASP A 205 6.18 -0.28 7.12
CA ASP A 205 6.27 1.14 6.73
C ASP A 205 7.24 1.94 7.60
N VAL A 206 7.47 1.51 8.85
CA VAL A 206 8.35 2.18 9.83
C VAL A 206 9.75 1.57 9.86
N SER A 207 9.95 0.51 9.08
CA SER A 207 11.18 -0.28 9.02
C SER A 207 12.02 0.18 7.82
N SER A 208 12.39 1.46 7.77
CA SER A 208 13.34 2.02 6.80
C SER A 208 14.58 2.60 7.48
#